data_AF-A0A2V7DHI7-F1
#
_entry.id   AF-A0A2V7DHI7-F1
#
_cell.length_a   1.000
_cell.length_b   1.000
_cell.length_c   1.000
_cell.angle_alpha   90.00
_cell.angle_beta   90.00
_cell.angle_gamma   90.00
#
_symmetry.space_group_name_H-M   'P 1'
#
loop_
_entity.id
_entity.type
_entity.pdbx_description
1 polymer ?
#
loop_
_entity_poly.entity_id
_entity_poly.type
_entity_poly.pdbx_seq_one_letter_code
_entity_poly.pdbx_strand_id
1 'polypeptide(L)'
;MQRPKLADAYARLTRRERQVLAWVAEGKTNAEIGHILETSTRTIAKHLEHIFEKLGVESRTAAARVVFEMRPKRDGRSRNPRKGSTRKRRP
;
A
#
# COMPACT_ATOMS: atom_id res chain seq x y z
N MET A 1 -19.16 17.08 7.89
CA MET A 1 -17.81 16.47 7.96
C MET A 1 -17.28 16.35 6.53
N GLN A 2 -16.38 17.24 6.10
CA GLN A 2 -15.79 17.19 4.75
C GLN A 2 -14.92 15.93 4.64
N ARG A 3 -15.30 14.97 3.80
CA ARG A 3 -14.37 13.93 3.34
C ARG A 3 -13.31 14.66 2.52
N PRO A 4 -12.04 14.75 2.96
CA PRO A 4 -11.00 15.30 2.11
C PRO A 4 -11.00 14.49 0.80
N LYS A 5 -10.89 15.16 -0.35
CA LYS A 5 -10.83 14.42 -1.61
C LYS A 5 -9.62 13.50 -1.52
N LEU A 6 -9.81 12.21 -1.78
CA LEU A 6 -8.74 11.21 -1.74
C LEU A 6 -7.52 11.62 -2.57
N ALA A 7 -7.75 12.40 -3.63
CA ALA A 7 -6.72 13.04 -4.44
C ALA A 7 -5.78 13.96 -3.63
N ASP A 8 -6.32 14.79 -2.72
CA ASP A 8 -5.53 15.70 -1.90
C ASP A 8 -4.68 14.92 -0.88
N ALA A 9 -5.27 13.91 -0.25
CA ALA A 9 -4.57 13.04 0.68
C ALA A 9 -3.42 12.29 -0.03
N TYR A 10 -3.65 11.80 -1.24
CA TYR A 10 -2.63 11.18 -2.09
C TYR A 10 -1.53 12.17 -2.52
N ALA A 11 -1.88 13.43 -2.81
CA ALA A 11 -0.92 14.48 -3.14
C ALA A 11 -0.01 14.85 -1.95
N ARG A 12 -0.52 14.76 -0.72
CA ARG A 12 0.24 15.02 0.53
C ARG A 12 1.24 13.92 0.90
N LEU A 13 1.15 12.74 0.30
CA LEU A 13 2.13 11.68 0.48
C LEU A 13 3.48 12.07 -0.14
N THR A 14 4.58 11.63 0.44
CA THR A 14 5.92 11.77 -0.13
C THR A 14 6.11 10.84 -1.33
N ARG A 15 7.14 11.08 -2.16
CA ARG A 15 7.46 10.20 -3.31
C ARG A 15 7.61 8.73 -2.90
N ARG A 16 8.28 8.45 -1.78
CA ARG A 16 8.49 7.09 -1.27
C ARG A 16 7.20 6.46 -0.77
N GLU A 17 6.38 7.21 -0.05
CA GLU A 17 5.07 6.74 0.40
C GLU A 17 4.15 6.38 -0.77
N ARG A 18 4.13 7.20 -1.82
CA ARG A 18 3.37 6.89 -3.05
C ARG A 18 3.88 5.64 -3.77
N GLN A 19 5.20 5.43 -3.82
CA GLN A 19 5.76 4.21 -4.42
C GLN A 19 5.35 2.97 -3.64
N VAL A 20 5.48 2.99 -2.31
CA VAL A 20 5.04 1.89 -1.44
C VAL A 20 3.56 1.60 -1.67
N LEU A 21 2.73 2.64 -1.67
CA LEU A 21 1.28 2.52 -1.88
C LEU A 21 0.92 1.96 -3.27
N ALA A 22 1.66 2.35 -4.32
CA ALA A 22 1.48 1.80 -5.66
C ALA A 22 1.75 0.29 -5.71
N TRP A 23 2.83 -0.16 -5.08
CA TRP A 23 3.13 -1.60 -5.01
C TRP A 23 2.14 -2.39 -4.14
N VAL A 24 1.62 -1.77 -3.08
CA VAL A 24 0.53 -2.34 -2.28
C VAL A 24 -0.71 -2.55 -3.13
N ALA A 25 -1.07 -1.57 -3.98
CA ALA A 25 -2.21 -1.68 -4.89
C ALA A 25 -2.01 -2.75 -5.97
N GLU A 26 -0.76 -2.99 -6.39
CA GLU A 26 -0.38 -4.12 -7.26
C GLU A 26 -0.41 -5.49 -6.54
N GLY A 27 -0.70 -5.52 -5.23
CA GLY A 27 -0.81 -6.74 -4.43
C GLY A 27 0.51 -7.28 -3.88
N LYS A 28 1.61 -6.53 -4.00
CA LYS A 28 2.94 -6.93 -3.48
C LYS A 28 2.99 -6.90 -1.96
N THR A 29 3.64 -7.86 -1.33
CA THR A 29 3.84 -7.90 0.14
C THR A 29 4.95 -6.96 0.57
N ASN A 30 4.95 -6.58 1.85
CA ASN A 30 5.99 -5.71 2.43
C ASN A 30 7.42 -6.23 2.18
N ALA A 31 7.61 -7.55 2.11
CA ALA A 31 8.90 -8.17 1.76
C ALA A 31 9.28 -7.99 0.29
N GLU A 32 8.32 -8.16 -0.63
CA GLU A 32 8.54 -7.90 -2.06
C GLU A 32 8.79 -6.41 -2.29
N ILE A 33 8.00 -5.53 -1.67
CA ILE A 33 8.16 -4.09 -1.77
C ILE A 33 9.53 -3.66 -1.20
N GLY A 34 9.93 -4.23 -0.06
CA GLY A 34 11.24 -4.01 0.52
C GLY A 34 12.36 -4.40 -0.45
N HIS A 35 12.24 -5.55 -1.10
CA HIS A 35 13.21 -5.98 -2.11
C HIS A 35 13.22 -5.07 -3.35
N ILE A 36 12.06 -4.57 -3.80
CA ILE A 36 11.94 -3.69 -4.98
C ILE A 36 12.50 -2.28 -4.68
N LEU A 37 12.28 -1.78 -3.47
CA LEU A 37 12.73 -0.45 -3.05
C LEU A 37 14.07 -0.49 -2.31
N GLU A 38 14.75 -1.64 -2.30
CA GLU A 38 16.02 -1.88 -1.60
C GLU A 38 15.98 -1.41 -0.14
N THR A 39 14.85 -1.65 0.54
CA THR A 39 14.61 -1.24 1.92
C THR A 39 14.08 -2.39 2.77
N SER A 40 14.26 -2.27 4.09
CA SER A 40 13.81 -3.31 5.02
C SER A 40 12.29 -3.38 5.08
N THR A 41 11.75 -4.58 5.28
CA THR A 41 10.32 -4.82 5.57
C THR A 41 9.80 -3.96 6.72
N ARG A 42 10.65 -3.73 7.74
CA ARG A 42 10.36 -2.86 8.89
C ARG A 42 10.20 -1.40 8.47
N THR A 43 11.02 -0.92 7.53
CA THR A 43 10.91 0.42 6.96
C THR A 43 9.64 0.56 6.13
N ILE A 44 9.29 -0.46 5.34
CA ILE A 44 8.01 -0.51 4.62
C ILE A 44 6.83 -0.45 5.60
N ALA A 45 6.85 -1.23 6.69
CA ALA A 45 5.80 -1.20 7.71
C ALA A 45 5.62 0.21 8.28
N LYS A 46 6.72 0.89 8.62
CA LYS A 46 6.68 2.26 9.14
C LYS A 46 6.16 3.27 8.11
N HIS A 47 6.53 3.11 6.83
CA HIS A 47 5.94 3.90 5.76
C HIS A 47 4.44 3.67 5.61
N LEU A 48 3.96 2.43 5.76
CA LEU A 48 2.53 2.11 5.70
C LEU A 48 1.76 2.74 6.85
N GLU A 49 2.30 2.70 8.08
CA GLU A 49 1.69 3.39 9.23
C GLU A 49 1.47 4.87 8.93
N HIS A 50 2.51 5.58 8.47
CA HIS A 50 2.38 6.99 8.12
C HIS A 50 1.43 7.24 6.94
N ILE A 51 1.39 6.34 5.95
CA ILE A 51 0.46 6.41 4.81
C ILE A 51 -0.98 6.27 5.31
N PHE A 52 -1.24 5.31 6.20
CA PHE A 52 -2.55 5.04 6.78
C PHE A 52 -3.06 6.23 7.58
N GLU A 53 -2.20 6.82 8.41
CA GLU A 53 -2.53 8.04 9.16
C GLU A 53 -2.81 9.23 8.23
N LYS A 54 -2.00 9.43 7.19
CA LYS A 54 -2.16 10.55 6.24
C LYS A 54 -3.41 10.41 5.35
N LEU A 55 -3.74 9.19 4.95
CA LEU A 55 -4.91 8.89 4.14
C LEU A 55 -6.18 8.74 4.99
N GLY A 56 -6.06 8.58 6.31
CA GLY A 56 -7.17 8.28 7.21
C GLY A 56 -7.78 6.90 6.92
N VAL A 57 -6.97 5.92 6.53
CA VAL A 57 -7.42 4.56 6.21
C VAL A 57 -6.82 3.55 7.17
N GLU A 58 -7.62 2.60 7.61
CA GLU A 58 -7.25 1.65 8.68
C GLU A 58 -6.76 0.31 8.12
N SER A 59 -6.79 0.15 6.80
CA SER A 59 -6.59 -1.15 6.15
C SER A 59 -5.82 -1.06 4.85
N ARG A 60 -4.94 -2.04 4.62
CA ARG A 60 -4.21 -2.23 3.37
C ARG A 60 -5.12 -2.26 2.15
N THR A 61 -6.29 -2.90 2.27
CA THR A 61 -7.29 -2.96 1.20
C THR A 61 -7.91 -1.60 0.93
N ALA A 62 -8.19 -0.81 1.97
CA ALA A 62 -8.70 0.55 1.82
C ALA A 62 -7.66 1.45 1.15
N ALA A 63 -6.39 1.36 1.56
CA ALA A 63 -5.29 2.09 0.92
C ALA A 63 -5.09 1.68 -0.55
N ALA A 64 -5.16 0.39 -0.88
CA ALA A 64 -5.12 -0.08 -2.26
C ALA A 64 -6.28 0.48 -3.08
N ARG A 65 -7.49 0.53 -2.51
CA ARG A 65 -8.68 1.09 -3.14
C ARG A 65 -8.52 2.56 -3.53
N VAL A 66 -7.82 3.36 -2.72
CA VAL A 66 -7.48 4.75 -3.06
C VAL A 66 -6.71 4.83 -4.39
N VAL A 67 -5.75 3.94 -4.61
CA VAL A 67 -4.99 3.88 -5.87
C VAL A 67 -5.86 3.43 -7.03
N PHE A 68 -6.77 2.47 -6.81
CA PHE A 68 -7.74 2.03 -7.81
C PHE A 68 -8.76 3.12 -8.17
N GLU A 69 -9.12 4.01 -7.23
CA GLU A 69 -9.96 5.17 -7.52
C GLU A 69 -9.19 6.26 -8.30
N MET A 70 -7.87 6.36 -8.07
CA MET A 70 -7.00 7.30 -8.81
C MET A 70 -6.60 6.81 -10.21
N ARG A 71 -6.51 5.49 -10.43
CA ARG A 71 -6.31 4.90 -11.76
C ARG A 71 -7.67 4.76 -12.46
N PRO A 72 -7.92 5.39 -13.62
CA PRO A 72 -9.16 5.16 -14.36
C PRO A 72 -9.31 3.66 -14.65
N LYS A 73 -10.51 3.13 -14.36
CA LYS A 73 -10.86 1.71 -14.37
C LYS A 73 -10.30 1.00 -15.61
N ARG A 74 -9.24 0.22 -15.43
CA ARG A 74 -9.00 -0.95 -16.26
C ARG A 74 -9.79 -2.09 -15.62
N ASP A 75 -10.99 -2.23 -16.15
CA ASP A 75 -11.95 -3.27 -15.85
C ASP A 75 -11.29 -4.67 -15.91
N GLY A 76 -11.76 -5.56 -15.03
CA GLY A 76 -11.55 -6.99 -15.12
C GLY A 76 -10.15 -7.53 -14.82
N ARG A 77 -9.83 -7.75 -13.54
CA ARG A 77 -9.25 -9.03 -13.08
C ARG A 77 -9.02 -9.10 -11.57
N SER A 78 -9.72 -10.06 -10.97
CA SER A 78 -9.25 -10.98 -9.92
C SER A 78 -7.74 -10.88 -9.64
N ARG A 79 -7.36 -10.55 -8.41
CA ARG A 79 -6.08 -10.93 -7.79
C ARG A 79 -6.11 -10.59 -6.30
N ASN A 80 -6.88 -11.37 -5.54
CA ASN A 80 -6.56 -11.58 -4.13
C ASN A 80 -5.99 -13.00 -4.00
N PRO A 81 -4.68 -13.22 -4.25
CA PRO A 81 -4.08 -14.47 -3.87
C PRO A 81 -3.97 -14.46 -2.35
N ARG A 82 -4.61 -15.44 -1.73
CA ARG A 82 -4.37 -15.86 -0.35
C ARG A 82 -2.86 -15.93 -0.11
N LYS A 83 -2.26 -14.92 0.53
CA LYS A 83 -0.91 -15.05 1.09
C LYS A 83 -1.03 -15.39 2.57
N GLY A 84 -1.31 -16.67 2.82
CA GLY A 84 -0.74 -17.36 3.96
C GLY A 84 0.71 -17.75 3.65
N SER A 85 1.50 -17.93 4.71
CA SER A 85 2.83 -18.58 4.74
C SER A 85 4.05 -17.76 4.34
N THR A 86 4.74 -17.23 5.36
CA THR A 86 6.19 -17.46 5.50
C THR A 86 6.52 -17.82 6.93
N ARG A 87 6.66 -19.13 7.17
CA ARG A 87 7.59 -19.68 8.17
C ARG A 87 8.95 -18.99 7.98
N LYS A 88 9.57 -18.50 9.06
CA LYS A 88 11.02 -18.63 9.20
C LYS A 88 11.32 -19.09 10.63
N ARG A 89 11.69 -20.38 10.69
CA ARG A 89 12.35 -21.02 11.82
C ARG A 89 13.54 -20.16 12.23
N ARG A 90 13.67 -19.87 13.52
CA ARG A 90 14.93 -19.46 14.16
C ARG A 90 15.56 -20.75 14.72
N PRO A 91 16.89 -20.93 14.63
CA PRO A 91 17.58 -22.06 15.26
C PRO A 91 17.44 -22.03 16.78
#